data_AF-A0A5R2N0R6-F1
#
_entry.id   AF-A0A5R2N0R6-F1
#
_cell.length_a   1.000
_cell.length_b   1.000
_cell.length_c   1.000
_cell.angle_alpha   90.00
_cell.angle_beta   90.00
_cell.angle_gamma   90.00
#
_symmetry.space_group_name_H-M   'P 1'
#
loop_
_entity.id
_entity.type
_entity.pdbx_description
1 polymer ?
#
loop_
_entity_poly.entity_id
_entity_poly.type
_entity_poly.pdbx_seq_one_letter_code
_entity_poly.pdbx_strand_id
1 'polypeptide(L)'
;MTATCLDLIGGGGPTTVEGPFARNQLFTWMLAASTGRAVIASEAATGTSIGAALLASDQGAAHGKGQTQEPPADPAWAEYARAWQAAVEAVG
;
A
#
# COMPACT_ATOMS: atom_id res chain seq x y z
N MET A 1 -0.75 -0.39 12.22
CA MET A 1 -2.18 -0.14 11.91
C MET A 1 -2.54 -0.57 10.50
N THR A 2 -2.01 0.03 9.42
CA THR A 2 -2.41 -0.32 8.05
C THR A 2 -2.22 -1.79 7.70
N ALA A 3 -1.04 -2.38 7.98
CA ALA A 3 -0.79 -3.80 7.79
C ALA A 3 -1.79 -4.67 8.56
N THR A 4 -1.99 -4.38 9.85
CA THR A 4 -3.00 -5.04 10.70
C THR A 4 -4.41 -4.98 10.08
N CYS A 5 -4.85 -3.83 9.60
CA CYS A 5 -6.16 -3.70 8.97
C CYS A 5 -6.27 -4.54 7.69
N LEU A 6 -5.20 -4.61 6.89
CA LEU A 6 -5.15 -5.44 5.69
C LEU A 6 -5.20 -6.94 6.05
N ASP A 7 -4.55 -7.35 7.13
CA ASP A 7 -4.59 -8.73 7.61
C ASP A 7 -5.98 -9.09 8.14
N LEU A 8 -6.63 -8.19 8.88
CA LEU A 8 -7.98 -8.39 9.43
C LEU A 8 -9.04 -8.60 8.34
N ILE A 9 -8.88 -7.96 7.17
CA ILE A 9 -9.78 -8.17 6.03
C ILE A 9 -9.35 -9.33 5.11
N GLY A 10 -8.27 -10.04 5.45
CA GLY A 10 -7.74 -11.16 4.65
C GLY A 10 -7.11 -10.75 3.32
N GLY A 11 -6.53 -9.56 3.23
CA GLY A 11 -5.89 -9.07 2.00
C GLY A 11 -4.63 -9.87 1.65
N GLY A 12 -4.61 -10.52 0.47
CA GLY A 12 -3.48 -11.38 0.04
C GLY A 12 -2.68 -10.89 -1.18
N GLY A 13 -3.18 -9.89 -1.92
CA GLY A 13 -2.53 -9.38 -3.13
C GLY A 13 -1.70 -8.12 -2.93
N PRO A 14 -1.16 -7.53 -4.01
CA PRO A 14 -0.54 -6.21 -3.97
C PRO A 14 -1.50 -5.16 -3.39
N THR A 15 -0.96 -4.16 -2.71
CA THR A 15 -1.75 -3.08 -2.11
C THR A 15 -1.58 -1.79 -2.90
N THR A 16 -2.65 -1.29 -3.51
CA THR A 16 -2.64 0.04 -4.13
C THR A 16 -2.79 1.12 -3.07
N VAL A 17 -1.90 2.11 -3.09
CA VAL A 17 -1.97 3.31 -2.23
C VAL A 17 -2.27 4.51 -3.13
N GLU A 18 -3.34 5.22 -2.83
CA GLU A 18 -3.72 6.47 -3.51
C GLU A 18 -3.58 7.68 -2.58
N GLY A 19 -3.61 8.88 -3.17
CA GLY A 19 -3.57 10.14 -2.44
C GLY A 19 -2.15 10.53 -1.97
N PRO A 20 -2.03 11.50 -1.04
CA PRO A 20 -0.74 12.09 -0.66
C PRO A 20 0.29 11.08 -0.14
N PHE A 21 -0.15 10.02 0.54
CA PHE A 21 0.73 8.98 1.08
C PHE A 21 1.37 8.11 0.00
N ALA A 22 0.80 8.04 -1.21
CA ALA A 22 1.42 7.33 -2.33
C ALA A 22 2.80 7.91 -2.71
N ARG A 23 3.03 9.21 -2.41
CA ARG A 23 4.31 9.90 -2.67
C ARG A 23 5.30 9.79 -1.52
N ASN A 24 4.88 9.23 -0.39
CA ASN A 24 5.74 9.03 0.77
C ASN A 24 6.45 7.67 0.66
N GLN A 25 7.68 7.70 0.16
CA GLN A 25 8.47 6.48 -0.07
C GLN A 25 8.71 5.66 1.21
N LEU A 26 8.93 6.33 2.34
CA LEU A 26 9.11 5.62 3.63
C LEU A 26 7.83 4.89 4.04
N PHE A 27 6.67 5.48 3.78
CA PHE A 27 5.39 4.83 4.03
C PHE A 27 5.19 3.62 3.13
N THR A 28 5.43 3.74 1.81
CA THR A 28 5.22 2.64 0.87
C THR A 28 6.23 1.51 1.08
N TRP A 29 7.50 1.81 1.40
CA TRP A 29 8.50 0.82 1.79
C TRP A 29 8.16 0.10 3.08
N MET A 30 7.80 0.84 4.13
CA MET A 30 7.43 0.21 5.39
C MET A 30 6.16 -0.63 5.24
N LEU A 31 5.19 -0.16 4.46
CA LEU A 31 3.98 -0.93 4.16
C LEU A 31 4.36 -2.25 3.46
N ALA A 32 5.15 -2.19 2.38
CA ALA A 32 5.59 -3.38 1.65
C ALA A 32 6.39 -4.36 2.54
N ALA A 33 7.28 -3.83 3.39
CA ALA A 33 8.04 -4.63 4.35
C ALA A 33 7.14 -5.30 5.38
N SER A 34 6.21 -4.54 5.97
CA SER A 34 5.33 -5.03 7.04
C SER A 34 4.28 -6.03 6.56
N THR A 35 3.85 -5.95 5.30
CA THR A 35 2.89 -6.90 4.72
C THR A 35 3.55 -8.03 3.95
N GLY A 36 4.85 -7.95 3.67
CA GLY A 36 5.57 -8.90 2.79
C GLY A 36 5.01 -8.94 1.36
N ARG A 37 4.36 -7.86 0.91
CA ARG A 37 3.60 -7.78 -0.35
C ARG A 37 3.94 -6.51 -1.11
N ALA A 38 3.89 -6.57 -2.43
CA ALA A 38 4.11 -5.40 -3.27
C ALA A 38 3.10 -4.28 -2.98
N VAL A 39 3.56 -3.04 -3.03
CA VAL A 39 2.74 -1.83 -2.91
C VAL A 39 2.75 -1.09 -4.24
N ILE A 40 1.58 -0.75 -4.77
CA ILE A 40 1.45 0.03 -6.00
C ILE A 40 1.13 1.47 -5.60
N ALA A 41 2.12 2.36 -5.70
CA ALA A 41 1.94 3.78 -5.45
C ALA A 41 1.26 4.42 -6.66
N SER A 42 -0.04 4.70 -6.55
CA SER A 42 -0.81 5.31 -7.63
C SER A 42 -0.39 6.77 -7.83
N GLU A 43 -0.12 7.14 -9.08
CA GLU A 43 0.09 8.54 -9.47
C GLU A 43 -1.24 9.31 -9.50
N ALA A 44 -2.36 8.61 -9.63
CA ALA A 44 -3.68 9.22 -9.65
C ALA A 44 -4.13 9.61 -8.24
N ALA A 45 -4.31 10.92 -8.02
CA ALA A 45 -4.95 11.44 -6.80
C ALA A 45 -6.49 11.42 -6.88
N THR A 46 -7.06 10.95 -8.00
CA THR A 46 -8.47 11.07 -8.37
C THR A 46 -9.10 9.74 -8.77
N GLY A 47 -8.68 8.62 -8.16
CA GLY A 47 -9.19 7.28 -8.49
C GLY A 47 -10.71 7.18 -8.46
N THR A 48 -11.37 7.90 -7.54
CA THR A 48 -12.84 7.98 -7.48
C THR A 48 -13.46 8.63 -8.73
N SER A 49 -12.93 9.76 -9.20
CA SER A 49 -13.44 10.44 -10.40
C SER A 49 -13.14 9.65 -11.67
N ILE A 50 -11.98 8.98 -11.72
CA ILE A 50 -11.63 8.08 -12.83
C ILE A 50 -12.60 6.90 -12.86
N GLY A 51 -12.85 6.25 -11.71
CA GLY A 51 -13.82 5.16 -11.62
C GLY A 51 -15.23 5.57 -12.05
N ALA A 52 -15.69 6.77 -11.66
CA ALA A 52 -16.98 7.31 -12.12
C ALA A 52 -17.00 7.53 -13.64
N ALA A 53 -15.91 8.05 -14.23
CA ALA A 53 -15.81 8.24 -15.67
C ALA A 53 -15.82 6.92 -16.43
N LEU A 54 -15.20 5.86 -15.91
CA LEU A 54 -15.25 4.51 -16.52
C LEU A 54 -16.65 3.90 -16.54
N LEU A 55 -17.47 4.19 -15.53
CA LEU A 55 -18.87 3.74 -15.51
C LEU A 55 -19.75 4.53 -16.48
N ALA A 56 -19.41 5.81 -16.71
CA ALA A 56 -20.20 6.73 -17.52
C ALA A 56 -19.79 6.79 -19.00
N SER A 57 -18.65 6.21 -19.38
CA SER A 57 -18.14 6.27 -20.75
C SER A 57 -17.65 4.91 -21.26
N ASP A 58 -17.91 4.64 -22.54
CA ASP A 58 -17.45 3.41 -23.23
C ASP A 58 -15.96 3.48 -23.63
N GLN A 59 -15.28 4.58 -23.27
CA GLN A 59 -13.86 4.76 -23.56
C GLN A 59 -13.04 4.30 -22.35
N GLY A 60 -12.20 3.28 -22.56
CA GLY A 60 -11.23 2.86 -21.56
C GLY A 60 -10.27 3.99 -21.25
N ALA A 61 -10.42 4.63 -20.09
CA ALA A 61 -9.45 5.61 -19.62
C ALA A 61 -8.11 4.90 -19.37
N ALA A 62 -7.04 5.37 -20.01
CA ALA A 62 -5.69 4.94 -19.68
C ALA A 62 -5.40 5.39 -18.24
N HIS A 63 -5.33 4.42 -17.32
CA HIS A 63 -4.96 4.72 -15.94
C HIS A 63 -3.46 4.98 -15.88
N GLY A 64 -3.06 6.02 -15.15
CA GLY A 64 -1.67 6.28 -14.85
C GLY A 64 -1.01 5.03 -14.25
N LYS A 65 0.18 4.69 -14.73
CA LYS A 65 0.94 3.55 -14.20
C LYS A 65 1.38 3.91 -12.79
N GLY A 66 0.94 3.16 -11.78
CA GLY A 66 1.49 3.28 -10.44
C GLY A 66 2.92 2.77 -10.40
N GLN A 67 3.75 3.32 -9.52
CA GLN A 67 5.08 2.79 -9.25
C GLN A 67 4.94 1.58 -8.33
N THR A 68 5.35 0.40 -8.81
CA THR A 68 5.36 -0.81 -7.99
C THR A 68 6.58 -0.82 -7.10
N GLN A 69 6.34 -1.05 -5.83
CA GLN A 69 7.34 -1.13 -4.78
C GLN A 69 7.30 -2.51 -4.14
N GLU A 70 8.34 -3.30 -4.39
CA GLU A 70 8.54 -4.59 -3.74
C GLU A 70 8.98 -4.40 -2.28
N PRO A 71 8.78 -5.41 -1.41
CA PRO A 71 9.35 -5.41 -0.08
C PRO A 71 10.87 -5.11 -0.14
N PRO A 72 11.38 -4.16 0.66
CA PRO A 72 12.81 -3.85 0.71
C PRO A 72 13.65 -5.11 1.00
N ALA A 73 14.78 -5.25 0.31
CA ALA A 73 15.70 -6.37 0.52
C ALA A 73 16.48 -6.28 1.84
N ASP A 74 16.63 -5.07 2.38
CA ASP A 74 17.28 -4.85 3.66
C ASP A 74 16.40 -5.41 4.81
N PRO A 75 16.91 -6.40 5.57
CA PRO A 75 16.14 -7.06 6.63
C PRO A 75 15.75 -6.10 7.76
N ALA A 76 16.46 -4.97 7.94
CA ALA A 76 16.20 -4.00 9.00
C ALA A 76 14.75 -3.49 9.01
N TRP A 77 14.11 -3.39 7.84
CA TRP A 77 12.71 -2.98 7.72
C TRP A 77 11.75 -4.00 8.33
N ALA A 78 11.93 -5.27 7.98
CA ALA A 78 11.10 -6.35 8.49
C ALA A 78 11.38 -6.62 9.98
N GLU A 79 12.63 -6.48 10.41
CA GLU A 79 13.02 -6.53 11.82
C GLU A 79 12.36 -5.43 12.64
N TYR A 80 12.38 -4.19 12.13
CA TYR A 80 11.72 -3.07 12.78
C TYR A 80 10.21 -3.31 12.89
N ALA A 81 9.56 -3.79 11.83
CA ALA A 81 8.13 -4.10 11.85
C ALA A 81 7.78 -5.15 12.93
N ARG A 82 8.57 -6.23 13.02
CA ARG A 82 8.40 -7.27 14.06
C ARG A 82 8.65 -6.73 15.47
N ALA A 83 9.71 -5.94 15.65
CA ALA A 83 10.04 -5.34 16.95
C ALA A 83 8.92 -4.38 17.42
N TRP A 84 8.37 -3.58 16.50
CA TRP A 84 7.25 -2.70 16.78
C TRP A 84 5.99 -3.49 17.19
N GLN A 85 5.65 -4.57 16.46
CA GLN A 85 4.52 -5.44 16.80
C GLN A 85 4.67 -6.03 18.20
N ALA A 86 5.83 -6.61 18.50
CA ALA A 86 6.12 -7.18 19.82
C ALA A 86 6.02 -6.13 20.95
N ALA A 87 6.48 -4.90 20.69
CA ALA A 87 6.38 -3.81 21.66
C ALA A 87 4.92 -3.36 21.92
N VAL A 88 4.06 -3.37 20.89
CA VAL A 88 2.63 -3.05 21.04
C VAL A 88 1.90 -4.16 21.80
N GLU A 89 2.20 -5.43 21.49
CA GLU A 89 1.61 -6.58 22.19
C GLU A 89 2.01 -6.65 23.67
N ALA A 90 3.24 -6.26 24.02
CA ALA A 90 3.71 -6.24 25.40
C ALA A 90 3.02 -5.18 26.29
N VAL A 91 2.34 -4.20 25.68
CA VAL A 91 1.65 -3.09 26.37
C VAL A 91 0.13 -3.32 26.42
N GLY A 92 -0.40 -4.25 25.63
CA GLY A 92 -1.83 -4.62 25.59
C GLY A 92 -2.19 -5.72 26.56
#